data_AF-A0A952M9Q9-F1
#
_entry.id   AF-A0A952M9Q9-F1
#
_cell.length_a   1.000
_cell.length_b   1.000
_cell.length_c   1.000
_cell.angle_alpha   90.00
_cell.angle_beta   90.00
_cell.angle_gamma   90.00
#
_symmetry.space_group_name_H-M   'P 1'
#
loop_
_entity.id
_entity.type
_entity.pdbx_description
1 polymer ?
#
loop_
_entity_poly.entity_id
_entity_poly.type
_entity_poly.pdbx_seq_one_letter_code
_entity_poly.pdbx_strand_id
1 'polypeptide(L)'
;MQGHKKFNPQLFYELSLDGLVPQDNFYRKLNRELEFGFLYSKPKNTMVQKVSQNIDPVVFFKILLVGYLNNINSDRALLRYCATLGCAFVYGLRLE
;
A
#
# COMPACT_ATOMS: atom_id res chain seq x y z
N MET A 1 11.21 39.45 -26.62
CA MET A 1 10.32 39.77 -25.48
C MET A 1 10.53 38.71 -24.40
N GLN A 2 11.46 38.91 -23.47
CA GLN A 2 11.69 37.97 -22.36
C GLN A 2 10.96 38.49 -21.12
N GLY A 3 9.81 37.90 -20.83
CA GLY A 3 9.04 38.21 -19.63
C GLY A 3 9.65 37.51 -18.41
N HIS A 4 10.11 38.29 -17.44
CA HIS A 4 10.45 37.77 -16.12
C HIS A 4 9.15 37.33 -15.41
N LYS A 5 8.93 36.02 -15.30
CA LYS A 5 7.85 35.47 -14.45
C LYS A 5 8.30 35.56 -13.00
N LYS A 6 7.57 36.35 -12.20
CA LYS A 6 7.75 36.36 -10.74
C LYS A 6 7.34 34.99 -10.19
N PHE A 7 8.29 34.27 -9.61
CA PHE A 7 8.03 33.02 -8.90
C PHE A 7 7.50 33.36 -7.51
N ASN A 8 6.25 33.01 -7.24
CA ASN A 8 5.66 33.10 -5.91
C ASN A 8 5.42 31.68 -5.39
N PRO A 9 6.23 31.17 -4.46
CA PRO A 9 6.07 29.81 -3.96
C PRO A 9 4.76 29.69 -3.17
N GLN A 10 3.99 28.63 -3.42
CA GLN A 10 2.88 28.27 -2.54
C GLN A 10 3.46 27.78 -1.20
N LEU A 11 3.09 28.45 -0.11
CA LEU A 11 3.59 28.14 1.24
C LEU A 11 2.98 26.88 1.84
N PHE A 12 1.80 26.47 1.37
CA PHE A 12 1.06 25.33 1.90
C PHE A 12 0.55 24.45 0.77
N TYR A 13 0.71 23.13 0.92
CA TYR A 13 0.16 22.12 0.04
C TYR A 13 -0.76 21.23 0.88
N GLU A 14 -2.01 21.09 0.47
CA GLU A 14 -2.92 20.11 1.05
C GLU A 14 -2.69 18.78 0.32
N LEU A 15 -1.97 17.87 0.98
CA LEU A 15 -1.60 16.58 0.42
C LEU A 15 -2.19 15.47 1.29
N SER A 16 -3.10 14.69 0.72
CA SER A 16 -3.64 13.48 1.34
C SER A 16 -3.09 12.26 0.64
N LEU A 17 -2.58 11.28 1.40
CA LEU A 17 -2.15 10.00 0.84
C LEU A 17 -3.31 9.26 0.14
N ASP A 18 -4.55 9.45 0.60
CA ASP A 18 -5.73 8.94 -0.08
C ASP A 18 -5.91 9.63 -1.45
N GLY A 19 -5.78 10.95 -1.48
CA GLY A 19 -5.90 11.75 -2.70
C GLY A 19 -4.83 11.49 -3.76
N LEU A 20 -3.70 10.88 -3.38
CA LEU A 20 -2.64 10.47 -4.31
C LEU A 20 -2.98 9.19 -5.07
N VAL A 21 -3.95 8.40 -4.61
CA VAL A 21 -4.34 7.14 -5.25
C VAL A 21 -5.65 7.34 -6.01
N PRO A 22 -5.67 7.10 -7.34
CA PRO A 22 -6.89 7.26 -8.14
C PRO A 22 -8.10 6.56 -7.54
N GLN A 23 -9.27 7.21 -7.62
CA GLN A 23 -10.52 6.66 -7.07
C GLN A 23 -10.92 5.34 -7.74
N ASP A 24 -10.63 5.18 -9.04
CA ASP A 24 -10.87 3.94 -9.79
C ASP A 24 -9.68 2.95 -9.70
N ASN A 25 -8.79 3.10 -8.71
CA ASN A 25 -7.69 2.17 -8.52
C ASN A 25 -8.22 0.77 -8.16
N PHE A 26 -7.73 -0.24 -8.85
CA PHE A 26 -8.10 -1.64 -8.64
C PHE A 26 -7.99 -2.09 -7.17
N TYR A 27 -6.95 -1.67 -6.44
CA TYR A 27 -6.77 -2.05 -5.04
C TYR A 27 -7.77 -1.40 -4.08
N ARG A 28 -8.40 -0.27 -4.44
CA ARG A 28 -9.54 0.29 -3.69
C ARG A 28 -10.73 -0.66 -3.74
N LYS A 29 -10.99 -1.27 -4.89
CA LYS A 29 -12.04 -2.30 -5.04
C LYS A 29 -11.66 -3.54 -4.25
N LEU A 30 -10.42 -4.01 -4.42
CA LEU A 30 -9.94 -5.22 -3.74
C LEU A 30 -9.99 -5.10 -2.20
N ASN A 31 -9.63 -3.94 -1.64
CA ASN A 31 -9.69 -3.71 -0.18
C ASN A 31 -11.13 -3.65 0.38
N ARG A 32 -12.14 -3.41 -0.47
CA ARG A 32 -13.56 -3.43 -0.08
C ARG A 32 -14.14 -4.84 -0.15
N GLU A 33 -13.75 -5.61 -1.16
CA GLU A 33 -14.32 -6.95 -1.41
C GLU A 33 -13.63 -8.07 -0.62
N LEU A 34 -12.37 -7.89 -0.21
CA LEU A 34 -11.62 -8.90 0.54
C LEU A 34 -11.42 -8.52 1.99
N GLU A 35 -12.00 -9.33 2.89
CA GLU A 35 -11.76 -9.22 4.33
C GLU A 35 -10.51 -10.01 4.74
N PHE A 36 -9.58 -9.35 5.43
CA PHE A 36 -8.32 -9.94 5.87
C PHE A 36 -8.35 -10.51 7.30
N GLY A 37 -9.53 -10.52 7.95
CA GLY A 37 -9.68 -10.95 9.35
C GLY A 37 -9.21 -12.39 9.60
N PHE A 38 -9.28 -13.26 8.58
CA PHE A 38 -8.82 -14.64 8.66
C PHE A 38 -7.32 -14.78 8.96
N LEU A 39 -6.50 -13.77 8.62
CA LEU A 39 -5.05 -13.79 8.85
C LEU A 39 -4.68 -13.63 10.33
N TYR A 40 -5.58 -13.08 11.14
CA TYR A 40 -5.41 -13.02 12.60
C TYR A 40 -5.86 -14.31 13.30
N SER A 41 -6.52 -15.23 12.58
CA SER A 41 -6.87 -16.54 13.12
C SER A 41 -5.60 -17.38 13.29
N LYS A 42 -5.18 -17.59 14.53
CA LYS A 42 -3.99 -18.40 14.82
C LYS A 42 -4.27 -19.88 14.52
N PRO A 43 -3.42 -20.58 13.74
CA PRO A 43 -3.47 -22.03 13.74
C PRO A 43 -3.20 -22.51 15.17
N LYS A 44 -4.11 -23.36 15.70
CA LYS A 44 -4.03 -23.92 17.08
C LYS A 44 -2.77 -24.75 17.33
N ASN A 45 -1.95 -24.97 16.32
CA ASN A 45 -0.81 -25.85 16.40
C ASN A 45 0.37 -25.27 15.63
N THR A 46 1.53 -25.30 16.30
CA THR A 46 2.85 -25.59 15.70
C THR A 46 3.65 -24.40 15.13
N MET A 47 4.88 -24.25 15.64
CA MET A 47 6.07 -23.65 15.01
C MET A 47 6.12 -22.14 14.67
N VAL A 48 5.04 -21.37 14.79
CA VAL A 48 5.08 -19.92 14.44
C VAL A 48 5.75 -19.05 15.52
N GLN A 49 5.95 -19.57 16.74
CA GLN A 49 6.58 -18.82 17.85
C GLN A 49 8.00 -18.31 17.57
N LYS A 50 8.69 -18.85 16.55
CA LYS A 50 10.09 -18.47 16.21
C LYS A 50 10.22 -17.49 15.05
N VAL A 51 9.15 -17.17 14.32
CA VAL A 51 9.23 -16.20 13.22
C VAL A 51 9.05 -14.79 13.81
N SER A 52 10.01 -13.91 13.54
CA SER A 52 10.06 -12.53 14.02
C SER A 52 8.70 -11.81 13.89
N GLN A 53 8.17 -11.32 15.02
CA GLN A 53 6.84 -10.71 15.16
C GLN A 53 6.75 -9.26 14.63
N ASN A 54 7.68 -8.83 13.78
CA ASN A 54 7.83 -7.39 13.49
C ASN A 54 6.94 -6.86 12.36
N ILE A 55 6.19 -7.71 11.65
CA ILE A 55 5.34 -7.31 10.51
C ILE A 55 3.93 -7.86 10.71
N ASP A 56 2.93 -7.00 10.54
CA ASP A 56 1.51 -7.39 10.59
C ASP A 56 1.21 -8.43 9.48
N PRO A 57 0.58 -9.57 9.81
CA PRO A 57 0.28 -10.62 8.83
C PRO A 57 -0.59 -10.14 7.67
N VAL A 58 -1.49 -9.19 7.90
CA VAL A 58 -2.33 -8.56 6.86
C VAL A 58 -1.46 -7.75 5.90
N VAL A 59 -0.55 -6.92 6.44
CA VAL A 59 0.37 -6.12 5.62
C VAL A 59 1.27 -7.03 4.78
N PHE A 60 1.82 -8.08 5.40
CA PHE A 60 2.66 -9.05 4.70
C PHE A 60 1.91 -9.75 3.57
N PHE A 61 0.70 -10.25 3.84
CA PHE A 61 -0.13 -10.91 2.84
C PHE A 61 -0.50 -9.96 1.69
N LYS A 62 -0.84 -8.71 2.00
CA LYS A 62 -1.15 -7.69 0.98
C LYS A 62 0.03 -7.40 0.06
N ILE A 63 1.26 -7.35 0.60
CA ILE A 63 2.47 -7.20 -0.22
C ILE A 63 2.63 -8.38 -1.17
N LEU A 64 2.46 -9.62 -0.69
CA LEU A 64 2.53 -10.81 -1.54
C LEU A 64 1.43 -10.81 -2.62
N LEU A 65 0.21 -10.42 -2.27
CA LEU A 65 -0.90 -10.33 -3.21
C LEU A 65 -0.63 -9.32 -4.33
N VAL A 66 -0.07 -8.15 -3.98
CA VAL A 66 0.37 -7.16 -4.98
C VAL A 66 1.45 -7.75 -5.89
N GLY A 67 2.44 -8.45 -5.34
CA GLY A 67 3.48 -9.10 -6.15
C GLY A 67 2.90 -10.10 -7.14
N TYR A 68 1.98 -10.94 -6.68
CA TYR A 68 1.30 -11.94 -7.50
C TYR A 68 0.48 -11.31 -8.63
N LEU A 69 -0.38 -10.32 -8.31
CA LEU A 69 -1.29 -9.71 -9.28
C LEU A 69 -0.59 -8.88 -10.37
N ASN A 70 0.63 -8.37 -10.09
CA ASN A 70 1.42 -7.63 -11.08
C ASN A 70 2.55 -8.46 -11.69
N ASN A 71 2.64 -9.76 -11.38
CA ASN A 71 3.71 -10.63 -11.84
C ASN A 71 5.11 -10.06 -11.52
N ILE A 72 5.28 -9.51 -10.32
CA ILE A 72 6.54 -8.93 -9.85
C ILE A 72 7.29 -9.98 -9.02
N ASN A 73 8.39 -10.48 -9.59
CA ASN A 73 9.17 -11.55 -8.96
C ASN A 73 10.39 -11.06 -8.16
N SER A 74 10.64 -9.74 -8.11
CA SER A 74 11.76 -9.17 -7.34
C SER A 74 11.24 -8.43 -6.13
N ASP A 75 11.72 -8.79 -4.93
CA ASP A 75 11.37 -8.11 -3.68
C ASP A 75 11.64 -6.60 -3.74
N ARG A 76 12.78 -6.21 -4.32
CA ARG A 76 13.11 -4.78 -4.50
C ARG A 76 12.16 -4.07 -5.46
N ALA A 77 11.77 -4.73 -6.55
CA ALA A 77 10.78 -4.17 -7.47
C ALA A 77 9.39 -4.08 -6.82
N LEU A 78 9.03 -5.08 -6.02
CA LEU A 78 7.77 -5.13 -5.28
C LEU A 78 7.70 -4.00 -4.26
N LEU A 79 8.76 -3.81 -3.46
CA LEU A 79 8.85 -2.71 -2.50
C LEU A 79 8.74 -1.33 -3.19
N ARG A 80 9.38 -1.14 -4.35
CA ARG A 80 9.26 0.10 -5.13
C ARG A 80 7.85 0.33 -5.67
N TYR A 81 7.21 -0.73 -6.15
CA TYR A 81 5.84 -0.67 -6.65
C TYR A 81 4.86 -0.36 -5.50
N CYS A 82 5.02 -1.02 -4.36
CA CYS A 82 4.27 -0.75 -3.14
C CYS A 82 4.49 0.67 -2.61
N ALA A 83 5.67 1.27 -2.78
CA ALA A 83 5.91 2.65 -2.37
C ALA A 83 5.18 3.68 -3.25
N THR A 84 4.75 3.31 -4.47
CA THR A 84 4.18 4.25 -5.45
C THR A 84 2.66 4.08 -5.61
N LEU A 85 2.20 2.86 -5.89
CA LEU A 85 0.80 2.57 -6.23
C LEU A 85 0.13 1.62 -5.22
N GLY A 86 0.91 0.73 -4.61
CA GLY A 86 0.40 -0.24 -3.64
C GLY A 86 0.30 0.29 -2.20
N CYS A 87 0.77 1.49 -1.91
CA CYS A 87 0.94 2.00 -0.55
C CYS A 87 -0.41 2.18 0.15
N ALA A 88 -1.42 2.70 -0.54
CA ALA A 88 -2.78 2.80 0.00
C ALA A 88 -3.37 1.44 0.41
N PHE A 89 -3.14 0.42 -0.42
CA PHE A 89 -3.63 -0.93 -0.16
C PHE A 89 -2.89 -1.60 1.00
N VAL A 90 -1.55 -1.55 0.97
CA VAL A 90 -0.66 -2.19 1.94
C VAL A 90 -0.77 -1.56 3.33
N TYR A 91 -0.81 -0.23 3.42
CA TYR A 91 -0.87 0.47 4.71
C TYR A 91 -2.29 0.69 5.25
N GLY A 92 -3.30 0.19 4.54
CA GLY A 92 -4.68 0.25 5.03
C GLY A 92 -5.16 1.67 5.26
N LEU A 93 -4.79 2.60 4.38
CA LEU A 93 -5.52 3.87 4.32
C LEU A 93 -6.99 3.50 4.19
N ARG A 94 -7.83 4.08 5.04
CA ARG A 94 -9.27 3.90 4.97
C ARG A 94 -9.72 4.67 3.75
N LEU A 95 -9.65 4.00 2.60
CA LEU A 95 -10.06 4.49 1.30
C LEU A 95 -11.59 4.52 1.31
N GLU A 96 -12.16 5.49 2.03
CA GLU A 96 -13.59 5.79 2.01
C GLU A 96 -14.00 6.35 0.64
#